data_AF-A0A662XNV8-F1
#
_entry.id   AF-A0A662XNV8-F1
#
_cell.length_a   1.000
_cell.length_b   1.000
_cell.length_c   1.000
_cell.angle_alpha   90.00
_cell.angle_beta   90.00
_cell.angle_gamma   90.00
#
_symmetry.space_group_name_H-M   'P 1'
#
loop_
_entity.id
_entity.type
_entity.pdbx_description
1 polymer ?
#
loop_
_entity_poly.entity_id
_entity_poly.type
_entity_poly.pdbx_seq_one_letter_code
_entity_poly.pdbx_strand_id
1 'polypeptide(L)'
;MAKEGIGGIFGKPKPARGKPTKASDRLEEDAQGMETRLRQLQISMMEEKQKRDAELPLKHAGNRWRSAREDRGSVSQYARDVQQKMKDQKPRKAKKKDLSQQMEQGRASSSGGTMGRKKKAKKSSSRPELAILSPATIAKWTVPQVLEWLMAIGLEDCQSGFEFHQVTGKALLELTPDGCARVGISKLSARNRLLAELEIIRDQQSKQTRCEGTGQAKPAAIIDPKLRDGQIGPEMPSPVSKLAAKTHWSHVAPLAETSISSGDGQVPVNLADGDFDEEASHASFMKALLEWRDIDADQAVNGSNQEDEWVNPTMTAFHAADADKDDADGPSHGGALLKGSYDEAEARESFLQALQAWRSGSNAEPGTDHRAATPSVEQTETGCVAIERKSCWQCYHVMQVDHLVYDEQTKKSFCGASCQAAYQEEYARFYAA
;
A
#
# COMPACT_ATOMS: atom_id res chain seq x y z
N MET A 1 -78.24 5.88 11.83
CA MET A 1 -77.99 4.67 11.02
C MET A 1 -78.37 4.96 9.59
N ALA A 2 -77.40 5.19 8.71
CA ALA A 2 -77.59 5.29 7.27
C ALA A 2 -76.42 4.55 6.63
N LYS A 3 -76.71 3.45 5.92
CA LYS A 3 -75.74 2.64 5.17
C LYS A 3 -75.73 3.17 3.74
N GLU A 4 -74.64 3.82 3.35
CA GLU A 4 -74.40 4.19 1.96
C GLU A 4 -73.89 2.95 1.19
N GLY A 5 -74.64 2.57 0.16
CA GLY A 5 -74.33 1.46 -0.72
C GLY A 5 -73.32 1.88 -1.80
N ILE A 6 -72.17 1.22 -1.82
CA ILE A 6 -71.16 1.35 -2.87
C ILE A 6 -71.68 0.62 -4.11
N GLY A 7 -72.19 1.38 -5.07
CA GLY A 7 -72.61 0.91 -6.39
C GLY A 7 -71.40 0.48 -7.21
N GLY A 8 -71.11 -0.83 -7.21
CA GLY A 8 -70.11 -1.44 -8.08
C GLY A 8 -70.55 -1.40 -9.54
N ILE A 9 -69.98 -0.46 -10.31
CA ILE A 9 -70.08 -0.40 -11.77
C ILE A 9 -69.21 -1.54 -12.33
N PHE A 10 -69.81 -2.70 -12.57
CA PHE A 10 -69.22 -3.80 -13.33
C PHE A 10 -69.04 -3.34 -14.78
N GLY A 11 -67.84 -2.86 -15.09
CA GLY A 11 -67.41 -2.51 -16.44
C GLY A 11 -67.53 -3.72 -17.39
N LYS A 12 -68.01 -3.45 -18.61
CA LYS A 12 -68.19 -4.45 -19.67
C LYS A 12 -66.89 -5.23 -19.93
N PRO A 13 -66.94 -6.56 -20.12
CA PRO A 13 -65.76 -7.38 -20.36
C PRO A 13 -65.03 -6.91 -21.62
N LYS A 14 -63.76 -6.53 -21.45
CA LYS A 14 -62.87 -6.11 -22.52
C LYS A 14 -62.65 -7.30 -23.48
N PRO A 15 -62.87 -7.14 -24.80
CA PRO A 15 -62.72 -8.25 -25.74
C PRO A 15 -61.27 -8.74 -25.76
N ALA A 16 -61.07 -9.99 -25.33
CA ALA A 16 -59.79 -10.68 -25.41
C ALA A 16 -59.48 -10.99 -26.89
N ARG A 17 -58.74 -10.09 -27.54
CA ARG A 17 -58.29 -10.29 -28.92
C ARG A 17 -56.85 -9.81 -29.09
N GLY A 18 -55.93 -10.68 -28.74
CA GLY A 18 -54.56 -10.66 -29.24
C GLY A 18 -54.24 -12.05 -29.75
N LYS A 19 -53.89 -12.19 -31.03
CA LYS A 19 -53.34 -13.43 -31.55
C LYS A 19 -52.08 -13.76 -30.71
N PRO A 20 -51.85 -15.01 -30.28
CA PRO A 20 -50.62 -15.35 -29.59
C PRO A 20 -49.46 -15.02 -30.53
N THR A 21 -48.68 -13.98 -30.19
CA THR A 21 -47.38 -13.79 -30.81
C THR A 21 -46.58 -15.05 -30.55
N LYS A 22 -45.88 -15.54 -31.58
CA LYS A 22 -45.09 -16.77 -31.43
C LYS A 22 -44.10 -16.50 -30.32
N ALA A 23 -43.91 -17.46 -29.41
CA ALA A 23 -42.98 -17.29 -28.29
C ALA A 23 -41.56 -16.90 -28.77
N SER A 24 -41.20 -17.32 -29.98
CA SER A 24 -39.98 -16.90 -30.68
C SER A 24 -39.85 -15.39 -30.87
N ASP A 25 -40.93 -14.70 -31.27
CA ASP A 25 -40.90 -13.26 -31.54
C ASP A 25 -40.69 -12.46 -30.23
N ARG A 26 -41.22 -12.96 -29.10
CA ARG A 26 -41.00 -12.34 -27.78
C ARG A 26 -39.57 -12.51 -27.29
N LEU A 27 -38.95 -13.66 -27.55
CA LEU A 27 -37.56 -13.90 -27.16
C LEU A 27 -36.59 -13.06 -28.01
N GLU A 28 -36.88 -12.87 -29.30
CA GLU A 28 -36.09 -12.01 -30.17
C GLU A 28 -36.19 -10.52 -29.75
N GLU A 29 -37.39 -10.05 -29.40
CA GLU A 29 -37.58 -8.69 -28.87
C GLU A 29 -36.84 -8.48 -27.55
N ASP A 30 -36.85 -9.46 -26.64
CA ASP A 30 -36.14 -9.38 -25.37
C ASP A 30 -34.61 -9.41 -25.56
N ALA A 31 -34.11 -10.23 -26.51
CA ALA A 31 -32.70 -10.26 -26.89
C ALA A 31 -32.23 -8.91 -27.46
N GLN A 32 -33.00 -8.31 -28.37
CA GLN A 32 -32.72 -6.96 -28.89
C GLN A 32 -32.79 -5.89 -27.79
N GLY A 33 -33.71 -6.05 -26.83
CA GLY A 33 -33.79 -5.22 -25.63
C GLY A 33 -32.53 -5.29 -24.75
N MET A 34 -31.93 -6.47 -24.60
CA MET A 34 -30.68 -6.63 -23.86
C MET A 34 -29.48 -6.06 -24.62
N GLU A 35 -29.40 -6.26 -25.94
CA GLU A 35 -28.32 -5.69 -26.76
C GLU A 35 -28.31 -4.16 -26.74
N THR A 36 -29.49 -3.54 -26.80
CA THR A 36 -29.62 -2.08 -26.74
C THR A 36 -29.20 -1.53 -25.37
N ARG A 37 -29.57 -2.21 -24.27
CA ARG A 37 -29.10 -1.85 -22.92
C ARG A 37 -27.59 -1.97 -22.78
N LEU A 38 -26.99 -3.02 -23.33
CA LEU A 38 -25.53 -3.20 -23.30
C LEU A 38 -24.79 -2.11 -24.07
N ARG A 39 -25.27 -1.74 -25.27
CA ARG A 39 -24.70 -0.61 -26.01
C ARG A 39 -24.84 0.71 -25.26
N GLN A 40 -25.98 0.94 -24.61
CA GLN A 40 -26.21 2.15 -23.82
C GLN A 40 -25.29 2.21 -22.59
N LEU A 41 -25.05 1.07 -21.93
CA LEU A 41 -24.11 0.98 -20.80
C LEU A 41 -22.67 1.26 -21.25
N GLN A 42 -22.24 0.72 -22.39
CA GLN A 42 -20.91 0.99 -22.95
C GLN A 42 -20.71 2.48 -23.27
N ILE A 43 -21.72 3.12 -23.86
CA ILE A 43 -21.70 4.56 -24.15
C ILE A 43 -21.62 5.36 -22.83
N SER A 44 -22.45 5.04 -21.84
CA SER A 44 -22.44 5.71 -20.53
C SER A 44 -21.08 5.57 -19.83
N MET A 45 -20.46 4.39 -19.87
CA MET A 45 -19.13 4.18 -19.29
C MET A 45 -18.05 4.99 -20.01
N MET A 46 -18.13 5.09 -21.34
CA MET A 46 -17.19 5.86 -22.14
C MET A 46 -17.33 7.36 -21.87
N GLU A 47 -18.56 7.86 -21.77
CA GLU A 47 -18.86 9.25 -21.43
C GLU A 47 -18.44 9.59 -19.99
N GLU A 48 -18.69 8.71 -19.02
CA GLU A 48 -18.24 8.94 -17.63
C GLU A 48 -16.71 8.93 -17.53
N LYS A 49 -16.02 8.03 -18.25
CA LYS A 49 -14.55 8.03 -18.34
C LYS A 49 -14.04 9.35 -18.93
N GLN A 50 -14.61 9.79 -20.05
CA GLN A 50 -14.25 11.07 -20.66
C GLN A 50 -14.55 12.25 -19.74
N LYS A 51 -15.67 12.21 -19.01
CA LYS A 51 -16.04 13.24 -18.04
C LYS A 51 -15.04 13.30 -16.89
N ARG A 52 -14.64 12.15 -16.32
CA ARG A 52 -13.58 12.10 -15.30
C ARG A 52 -12.27 12.68 -15.84
N ASP A 53 -11.88 12.30 -17.05
CA ASP A 53 -10.64 12.79 -17.67
C ASP A 53 -10.69 14.30 -17.98
N ALA A 54 -11.86 14.84 -18.35
CA ALA A 54 -12.07 16.26 -18.63
C ALA A 54 -12.20 17.12 -17.36
N GLU A 55 -12.88 16.61 -16.33
CA GLU A 55 -13.08 17.30 -15.05
C GLU A 55 -11.82 17.30 -14.18
N LEU A 56 -10.87 16.40 -14.43
CA LEU A 56 -9.58 16.37 -13.74
C LEU A 56 -8.79 17.65 -14.06
N PRO A 57 -8.69 18.62 -13.12
CA PRO A 57 -8.03 19.88 -13.39
C PRO A 57 -6.55 19.62 -13.66
N LEU A 58 -6.04 20.07 -14.81
CA LEU A 58 -4.63 19.98 -15.26
C LEU A 58 -3.59 20.46 -14.22
N LYS A 59 -4.02 21.07 -13.12
CA LYS A 59 -3.20 21.76 -12.12
C LYS A 59 -2.78 20.89 -10.93
N HIS A 60 -3.27 19.65 -10.79
CA HIS A 60 -2.82 18.71 -9.73
C HIS A 60 -2.00 17.54 -10.29
N ALA A 61 -0.90 17.86 -10.99
CA ALA A 61 0.17 16.90 -11.31
C ALA A 61 1.06 16.58 -10.09
N GLY A 62 0.46 16.43 -8.91
CA GLY A 62 1.12 16.01 -7.68
C GLY A 62 1.03 14.49 -7.53
N ASN A 63 2.15 13.81 -7.79
CA ASN A 63 2.51 12.47 -7.30
C ASN A 63 1.48 11.33 -7.41
N ARG A 64 0.61 11.32 -8.42
CA ARG A 64 -0.01 10.04 -8.85
C ARG A 64 1.09 9.15 -9.40
N TRP A 65 1.17 7.92 -8.91
CA TRP A 65 2.18 6.94 -9.28
C TRP A 65 2.36 6.89 -10.80
N ARG A 66 3.56 7.22 -11.27
CA ARG A 66 3.87 7.38 -12.70
C ARG A 66 3.80 6.07 -13.50
N SER A 67 3.40 4.97 -12.89
CA SER A 67 3.26 3.64 -13.49
C SER A 67 1.88 3.39 -14.13
N ALA A 68 0.84 4.13 -13.76
CA ALA A 68 -0.53 3.90 -14.26
C ALA A 68 -0.96 4.82 -15.42
N ARG A 69 -0.01 5.43 -16.15
CA ARG A 69 -0.35 6.20 -17.36
C ARG A 69 -0.42 5.24 -18.55
N GLU A 70 -1.62 5.06 -19.10
CA GLU A 70 -1.88 4.32 -20.36
C GLU A 70 -1.03 4.88 -21.53
N ASP A 71 -0.66 6.17 -21.46
CA ASP A 71 0.23 6.86 -22.42
C ASP A 71 1.68 6.37 -22.45
N ARG A 72 2.14 5.54 -21.51
CA ARG A 72 3.51 5.00 -21.56
C ARG A 72 3.68 3.78 -22.46
N GLY A 73 2.61 3.38 -23.15
CA GLY A 73 2.62 2.20 -23.99
C GLY A 73 2.73 0.93 -23.16
N SER A 74 2.26 -0.18 -23.72
CA SER A 74 2.48 -1.51 -23.14
C SER A 74 3.97 -1.72 -22.84
N VAL A 75 4.31 -2.52 -21.83
CA VAL A 75 5.69 -2.90 -21.50
C VAL A 75 6.47 -3.42 -22.74
N SER A 76 5.75 -4.04 -23.68
CA SER A 76 6.29 -4.46 -24.99
C SER A 76 6.79 -3.29 -25.85
N GLN A 77 6.14 -2.13 -25.76
CA GLN A 77 6.50 -0.91 -26.48
C GLN A 77 7.75 -0.25 -25.88
N TYR A 78 7.89 -0.27 -24.54
CA TYR A 78 9.13 0.15 -23.88
C TYR A 78 10.32 -0.74 -24.27
N ALA A 79 10.13 -2.07 -24.37
CA ALA A 79 11.16 -2.99 -24.82
C ALA A 79 11.60 -2.69 -26.27
N ARG A 80 10.65 -2.38 -27.17
CA ARG A 80 10.94 -1.94 -28.54
C ARG A 80 11.71 -0.62 -28.58
N ASP A 81 11.29 0.37 -27.80
CA ASP A 81 11.96 1.68 -27.71
C ASP A 81 13.41 1.55 -27.21
N VAL A 82 13.67 0.68 -26.23
CA VAL A 82 15.02 0.43 -25.73
C VAL A 82 15.90 -0.25 -26.78
N GLN A 83 15.38 -1.26 -27.50
CA GLN A 83 16.10 -1.91 -28.60
C GLN A 83 16.39 -0.95 -29.75
N GLN A 84 15.44 -0.07 -30.09
CA GLN A 84 15.59 0.93 -31.13
C GLN A 84 16.64 1.98 -30.75
N LYS A 85 16.60 2.45 -29.51
CA LYS A 85 17.59 3.38 -28.96
C LYS A 85 18.99 2.77 -28.89
N MET A 86 19.12 1.46 -28.67
CA MET A 86 20.41 0.76 -28.74
C MET A 86 20.92 0.61 -30.18
N LYS A 87 20.03 0.40 -31.16
CA LYS A 87 20.39 0.41 -32.59
C LYS A 87 20.84 1.80 -33.03
N ASP A 88 20.14 2.86 -32.64
CA ASP A 88 20.47 4.24 -33.01
C ASP A 88 21.78 4.75 -32.36
N GLN A 89 22.20 4.16 -31.24
CA GLN A 89 23.45 4.52 -30.56
C GLN A 89 24.71 3.83 -31.12
N LYS A 90 24.59 2.85 -32.01
CA LYS A 90 25.71 2.25 -32.77
C LYS A 90 25.55 2.65 -34.25
N PRO A 91 26.46 3.39 -34.94
CA PRO A 91 27.82 3.83 -34.60
C PRO A 91 28.11 5.31 -35.00
N ARG A 92 28.21 6.23 -34.02
CA ARG A 92 28.84 7.56 -34.26
C ARG A 92 30.35 7.59 -33.95
N LYS A 93 30.92 6.51 -33.44
CA LYS A 93 32.35 6.43 -33.07
C LYS A 93 33.29 5.98 -34.20
N ALA A 94 32.78 5.59 -35.36
CA ALA A 94 33.63 5.17 -36.49
C ALA A 94 33.99 6.30 -37.47
N LYS A 95 33.30 7.46 -37.45
CA LYS A 95 33.49 8.53 -38.45
C LYS A 95 34.30 9.74 -37.98
N LYS A 96 34.96 9.66 -36.82
CA LYS A 96 35.81 10.75 -36.28
C LYS A 96 37.32 10.48 -36.40
N LYS A 97 37.74 9.49 -37.21
CA LYS A 97 39.16 9.21 -37.44
C LYS A 97 39.70 9.71 -38.80
N ASP A 98 38.83 10.08 -39.75
CA ASP A 98 39.26 10.61 -41.07
C ASP A 98 39.13 12.13 -41.23
N LEU A 99 38.60 12.85 -40.24
CA LEU A 99 38.40 14.30 -40.31
C LEU A 99 39.28 15.09 -39.32
N SER A 100 40.48 14.56 -39.04
CA SER A 100 41.49 15.22 -38.18
C SER A 100 42.81 15.51 -38.89
N GLN A 101 42.90 15.30 -40.21
CA GLN A 101 44.14 15.54 -40.98
C GLN A 101 44.05 16.68 -42.00
N GLN A 102 42.96 17.47 -42.03
CA GLN A 102 42.77 18.52 -43.05
C GLN A 102 42.44 19.93 -42.52
N MET A 103 42.64 20.23 -41.22
CA MET A 103 42.26 21.56 -40.68
C MET A 103 43.34 22.28 -39.85
N GLU A 104 44.62 22.01 -40.11
CA GLU A 104 45.69 22.96 -39.77
C GLU A 104 46.02 23.83 -41.00
N GLN A 105 45.17 24.80 -41.30
CA GLN A 105 45.50 26.04 -42.02
C GLN A 105 44.21 26.88 -42.12
N GLY A 106 44.21 28.06 -41.50
CA GLY A 106 43.15 29.06 -41.74
C GLY A 106 42.68 29.79 -40.49
N ARG A 107 43.23 30.99 -40.31
CA ARG A 107 42.82 31.99 -39.31
C ARG A 107 41.41 32.55 -39.58
N ALA A 108 40.83 33.03 -38.48
CA ALA A 108 39.99 34.22 -38.33
C ALA A 108 38.47 34.16 -38.62
N SER A 109 37.77 34.74 -37.64
CA SER A 109 36.55 35.57 -37.71
C SER A 109 35.15 34.95 -37.79
N SER A 110 34.26 35.60 -37.01
CA SER A 110 32.79 35.65 -37.06
C SER A 110 32.04 34.47 -36.41
N SER A 111 31.42 34.65 -35.23
CA SER A 111 30.14 35.32 -34.91
C SER A 111 28.90 34.48 -35.21
N GLY A 112 28.08 34.27 -34.18
CA GLY A 112 26.63 34.09 -34.35
C GLY A 112 26.03 32.78 -33.82
N GLY A 113 25.14 32.91 -32.82
CA GLY A 113 23.94 32.07 -32.73
C GLY A 113 23.94 30.94 -31.70
N THR A 114 23.72 31.25 -30.42
CA THR A 114 23.25 30.24 -29.44
C THR A 114 21.77 30.45 -29.13
N MET A 115 20.92 29.62 -29.72
CA MET A 115 19.49 29.53 -29.43
C MET A 115 19.27 28.99 -28.01
N GLY A 116 18.57 29.78 -27.20
CA GLY A 116 18.31 29.52 -25.78
C GLY A 116 17.40 28.31 -25.55
N ARG A 117 17.95 27.27 -24.94
CA ARG A 117 17.18 26.22 -24.25
C ARG A 117 16.80 26.70 -22.86
N LYS A 118 15.54 27.14 -22.72
CA LYS A 118 14.87 27.50 -21.46
C LYS A 118 14.83 26.27 -20.52
N LYS A 119 15.88 26.07 -19.72
CA LYS A 119 15.87 25.15 -18.58
C LYS A 119 14.99 25.77 -17.50
N LYS A 120 13.79 25.23 -17.31
CA LYS A 120 12.95 25.52 -16.13
C LYS A 120 13.73 25.07 -14.89
N ALA A 121 14.21 26.04 -14.12
CA ALA A 121 14.76 25.81 -12.80
C ALA A 121 13.67 25.16 -11.93
N LYS A 122 13.90 23.91 -11.57
CA LYS A 122 13.12 23.18 -10.57
C LYS A 122 13.40 23.89 -9.25
N LYS A 123 12.44 24.71 -8.81
CA LYS A 123 12.45 25.38 -7.50
C LYS A 123 12.41 24.27 -6.44
N SER A 124 13.59 23.78 -6.04
CA SER A 124 13.78 23.00 -4.84
C SER A 124 13.35 23.89 -3.69
N SER A 125 12.16 23.62 -3.15
CA SER A 125 11.74 24.15 -1.87
C SER A 125 12.83 23.76 -0.88
N SER A 126 13.62 24.75 -0.49
CA SER A 126 14.52 24.70 0.66
C SER A 126 13.61 24.61 1.89
N ARG A 127 13.08 23.40 2.12
CA ARG A 127 12.58 23.03 3.43
C ARG A 127 13.76 23.32 4.38
N PRO A 128 13.56 24.14 5.43
CA PRO A 128 14.64 24.48 6.33
C PRO A 128 15.28 23.18 6.77
N GLU A 129 16.57 23.06 6.45
CA GLU A 129 17.46 22.06 7.00
C GLU A 129 17.58 22.41 8.47
N LEU A 130 16.50 22.10 9.22
CA LEU A 130 16.51 22.09 10.67
C LEU A 130 17.67 21.18 10.99
N ALA A 131 18.77 21.79 11.43
CA ALA A 131 20.02 21.15 11.76
C ALA A 131 19.67 19.88 12.51
N ILE A 132 19.75 18.75 11.79
CA ILE A 132 19.18 17.48 12.19
C ILE A 132 19.89 17.16 13.49
N LEU A 133 19.21 17.40 14.60
CA LEU A 133 19.64 16.98 15.93
C LEU A 133 19.92 15.50 15.76
N SER A 134 21.20 15.13 15.92
CA SER A 134 21.71 13.84 15.44
C SER A 134 20.83 12.70 15.99
N PRO A 135 20.60 11.62 15.21
CA PRO A 135 19.71 10.54 15.59
C PRO A 135 19.99 9.92 16.97
N ALA A 136 21.25 9.94 17.42
CA ALA A 136 21.68 9.54 18.76
C ALA A 136 21.12 10.40 19.91
N THR A 137 20.61 11.60 19.63
CA THR A 137 20.03 12.50 20.64
C THR A 137 18.54 12.27 20.87
N ILE A 138 17.87 11.50 20.02
CA ILE A 138 16.40 11.38 20.05
C ILE A 138 15.91 10.76 21.35
N ALA A 139 16.61 9.76 21.89
CA ALA A 139 16.25 9.19 23.19
C ALA A 139 16.33 10.22 24.35
N LYS A 140 17.09 11.31 24.17
CA LYS A 140 17.25 12.40 25.14
C LYS A 140 16.36 13.60 24.81
N TRP A 141 15.50 13.53 23.79
CA TRP A 141 14.64 14.63 23.45
C TRP A 141 13.60 14.90 24.53
N THR A 142 13.52 16.16 24.90
CA THR A 142 12.47 16.71 25.74
C THR A 142 11.18 16.89 24.94
N VAL A 143 10.04 17.03 25.63
CA VAL A 143 8.73 17.22 24.99
C VAL A 143 8.74 18.40 23.99
N PRO A 144 9.31 19.59 24.30
CA PRO A 144 9.37 20.69 23.33
C PRO A 144 10.12 20.35 22.03
N GLN A 145 11.19 19.55 22.12
CA GLN A 145 11.95 19.12 20.94
C GLN A 145 11.14 18.14 20.08
N VAL A 146 10.35 17.26 20.71
CA VAL A 146 9.40 16.39 20.00
C VAL A 146 8.33 17.22 19.27
N LEU A 147 7.80 18.27 19.92
CA LEU A 147 6.81 19.16 19.30
C LEU A 147 7.39 19.95 18.11
N GLU A 148 8.63 20.45 18.22
CA GLU A 148 9.33 21.11 17.12
C GLU A 148 9.55 20.15 15.94
N TRP A 149 9.95 18.90 16.22
CA TRP A 149 10.07 17.88 15.20
C TRP A 149 8.72 17.53 14.54
N LEU A 150 7.63 17.44 15.32
CA LEU A 150 6.27 17.23 14.78
C LEU A 150 5.87 18.37 13.83
N MET A 151 6.20 19.62 14.17
CA MET A 151 5.99 20.78 13.29
C MET A 151 6.81 20.65 12.00
N ALA A 152 8.07 20.25 12.12
CA ALA A 152 8.97 20.05 10.98
C ALA A 152 8.45 19.01 9.98
N ILE A 153 7.85 17.92 10.48
CA ILE A 153 7.23 16.88 9.65
C ILE A 153 5.80 17.24 9.21
N GLY A 154 5.26 18.40 9.62
CA GLY A 154 3.92 18.86 9.24
C GLY A 154 2.79 18.06 9.89
N LEU A 155 2.98 17.67 11.15
CA LEU A 155 1.98 17.04 12.03
C LEU A 155 1.65 17.95 13.23
N GLU A 156 1.60 19.26 13.00
CA GLU A 156 1.31 20.29 14.00
C GLU A 156 -0.06 20.09 14.69
N ASP A 157 -1.07 19.61 13.95
CA ASP A 157 -2.40 19.25 14.49
C ASP A 157 -2.34 18.25 15.66
N CYS A 158 -1.29 17.43 15.74
CA CYS A 158 -1.16 16.38 16.74
C CYS A 158 -0.38 16.82 17.99
N GLN A 159 0.16 18.05 18.01
CA GLN A 159 1.04 18.53 19.08
C GLN A 159 0.38 18.49 20.47
N SER A 160 -0.89 18.90 20.56
CA SER A 160 -1.64 18.92 21.83
C SER A 160 -1.72 17.55 22.49
N GLY A 161 -1.87 16.49 21.69
CA GLY A 161 -1.85 15.11 22.17
C GLY A 161 -0.50 14.71 22.75
N PHE A 162 0.60 15.01 22.04
CA PHE A 162 1.96 14.71 22.50
C PHE A 162 2.33 15.50 23.75
N GLU A 163 1.92 16.77 23.83
CA GLU A 163 2.13 17.62 25.00
C GLU A 163 1.33 17.12 26.21
N PHE A 164 0.05 16.80 26.02
CA PHE A 164 -0.82 16.27 27.07
C PHE A 164 -0.30 14.95 27.64
N HIS A 165 0.16 14.04 26.79
CA HIS A 165 0.74 12.76 27.20
C HIS A 165 2.23 12.83 27.59
N GLN A 166 2.82 14.03 27.58
CA GLN A 166 4.24 14.27 27.92
C GLN A 166 5.18 13.31 27.18
N VAL A 167 4.94 13.13 25.87
CA VAL A 167 5.68 12.17 25.04
C VAL A 167 7.10 12.69 24.82
N THR A 168 8.03 12.16 25.61
CA THR A 168 9.47 12.40 25.46
C THR A 168 10.04 11.60 24.29
N GLY A 169 11.27 11.90 23.88
CA GLY A 169 11.91 11.19 22.77
C GLY A 169 12.09 9.68 22.97
N LYS A 170 12.24 9.21 24.22
CA LYS A 170 12.22 7.77 24.52
C LYS A 170 10.84 7.16 24.27
N ALA A 171 9.78 7.78 24.80
CA ALA A 171 8.40 7.34 24.58
C ALA A 171 7.99 7.40 23.09
N LEU A 172 8.54 8.37 22.36
CA LEU A 172 8.34 8.51 20.91
C LEU A 172 8.94 7.32 20.13
N LEU A 173 10.10 6.80 20.53
CA LEU A 173 10.73 5.64 19.89
C LEU A 173 9.99 4.33 20.17
N GLU A 174 9.35 4.23 21.34
CA GLU A 174 8.53 3.09 21.78
C GLU A 174 7.07 3.18 21.28
N LEU A 175 6.73 4.24 20.55
CA LEU A 175 5.36 4.49 20.13
C LEU A 175 4.90 3.44 19.12
N THR A 176 3.97 2.59 19.55
CA THR A 176 3.32 1.61 18.68
C THR A 176 2.21 2.27 17.85
N PRO A 177 1.75 1.60 16.78
CA PRO A 177 0.62 2.07 15.99
C PRO A 177 -0.62 2.35 16.86
N ASP A 178 -0.89 1.52 17.88
CA ASP A 178 -2.02 1.72 18.80
C ASP A 178 -1.74 2.82 19.84
N GLY A 179 -0.46 3.01 20.21
CA GLY A 179 -0.01 4.16 20.97
C GLY A 179 -0.34 5.49 20.28
N CYS A 180 -0.22 5.55 18.95
CA CYS A 180 -0.57 6.75 18.18
C CYS A 180 -2.06 7.13 18.35
N ALA A 181 -2.96 6.14 18.41
CA ALA A 181 -4.39 6.39 18.61
C ALA A 181 -4.67 6.92 20.04
N ARG A 182 -3.98 6.38 21.05
CA ARG A 182 -4.07 6.87 22.44
C ARG A 182 -3.60 8.31 22.60
N VAL A 183 -2.57 8.72 21.85
CA VAL A 183 -2.07 10.11 21.82
C VAL A 183 -3.00 11.04 21.03
N GLY A 184 -4.07 10.53 20.41
CA GLY A 184 -5.07 11.33 19.69
C GLY A 184 -4.81 11.47 18.19
N ILE A 185 -3.89 10.69 17.61
CA ILE A 185 -3.65 10.68 16.17
C ILE A 185 -4.68 9.78 15.47
N SER A 186 -5.86 10.33 15.20
CA SER A 186 -6.97 9.61 14.56
C SER A 186 -6.83 9.46 13.04
N LYS A 187 -6.14 10.40 12.38
CA LYS A 187 -5.95 10.39 10.93
C LYS A 187 -4.93 9.31 10.54
N LEU A 188 -5.37 8.30 9.77
CA LEU A 188 -4.50 7.20 9.30
C LEU A 188 -3.26 7.71 8.54
N SER A 189 -3.43 8.75 7.72
CA SER A 189 -2.33 9.37 6.98
C SER A 189 -1.27 10.01 7.90
N ALA A 190 -1.70 10.62 9.00
CA ALA A 190 -0.79 11.20 10.00
C ALA A 190 -0.04 10.11 10.76
N ARG A 191 -0.75 9.05 11.20
CA ARG A 191 -0.15 7.87 11.84
C ARG A 191 0.92 7.21 10.96
N ASN A 192 0.60 6.96 9.68
CA ASN A 192 1.55 6.36 8.74
C ASN A 192 2.77 7.26 8.49
N ARG A 193 2.57 8.57 8.39
CA ARG A 193 3.66 9.53 8.21
C ARG A 193 4.59 9.57 9.42
N LEU A 194 4.03 9.60 10.63
CA LEU A 194 4.80 9.57 11.87
C LEU A 194 5.65 8.30 11.95
N LEU A 195 5.04 7.13 11.73
CA LEU A 195 5.73 5.85 11.79
C LEU A 195 6.84 5.74 10.74
N ALA A 196 6.61 6.25 9.52
CA ALA A 196 7.64 6.27 8.48
C ALA A 196 8.85 7.13 8.86
N GLU A 197 8.63 8.30 9.46
CA GLU A 197 9.72 9.17 9.93
C GLU A 197 10.46 8.55 11.14
N LEU A 198 9.75 7.85 12.03
CA LEU A 198 10.36 7.10 13.13
C LEU A 198 11.21 5.93 12.64
N GLU A 199 10.79 5.25 11.59
CA GLU A 199 11.57 4.17 10.99
C GLU A 199 12.87 4.70 10.37
N ILE A 200 12.81 5.85 9.67
CA ILE A 200 13.99 6.55 9.15
C ILE A 200 14.96 6.90 10.29
N ILE A 201 14.44 7.34 11.43
CA ILE A 201 15.23 7.63 12.64
C ILE A 201 15.92 6.36 13.18
N ARG A 202 15.19 5.24 13.31
CA ARG A 202 15.72 3.96 13.80
C ARG A 202 16.82 3.41 12.88
N ASP A 203 16.62 3.50 11.58
CA ASP A 203 17.61 3.11 10.56
C ASP A 203 18.90 3.93 10.65
N GLN A 204 18.81 5.21 11.05
CA GLN A 204 19.98 6.04 11.25
C GLN A 204 20.70 5.72 12.57
N GLN A 205 19.95 5.39 13.63
CA GLN A 205 20.53 4.95 14.90
C GLN A 205 21.29 3.63 14.77
N SER A 206 20.75 2.65 14.04
CA SER A 206 21.42 1.36 13.82
C SER A 206 22.71 1.48 13.01
N LYS A 207 22.78 2.44 12.08
CA LYS A 207 24.02 2.76 11.35
C LYS A 207 25.06 3.40 12.26
N GLN A 208 24.63 4.27 13.17
CA GLN A 208 25.53 4.97 14.08
C GLN A 208 26.18 4.01 15.09
N THR A 209 25.40 3.09 15.68
CA THR A 209 25.92 2.09 16.62
C THR A 209 26.92 1.13 15.95
N ARG A 210 26.71 0.80 14.66
CA ARG A 210 27.63 -0.10 13.92
C ARG A 210 28.96 0.55 13.54
N CYS A 211 29.05 1.87 13.44
CA CYS A 211 30.29 2.57 13.09
C CYS A 211 31.17 2.88 14.32
N GLU A 212 30.60 2.99 15.51
CA GLU A 212 31.37 3.27 16.74
C GLU A 212 32.02 2.01 17.35
N GLY A 213 31.55 0.80 17.03
CA GLY A 213 32.00 -0.45 17.63
C GLY A 213 33.30 -1.07 17.08
N THR A 214 33.78 -0.67 15.89
CA THR A 214 34.99 -1.27 15.28
C THR A 214 36.29 -0.52 15.57
N GLY A 215 36.21 0.52 16.39
CA GLY A 215 37.37 1.13 17.05
C GLY A 215 37.86 0.24 18.20
N GLN A 216 38.13 -1.04 17.93
CA GLN A 216 38.99 -1.84 18.80
C GLN A 216 40.36 -1.17 18.73
N ALA A 217 40.59 -0.25 19.66
CA ALA A 217 41.89 0.26 19.99
C ALA A 217 42.74 -0.97 20.29
N LYS A 218 43.52 -1.40 19.30
CA LYS A 218 44.69 -2.24 19.54
C LYS A 218 45.43 -1.55 20.69
N PRO A 219 45.59 -2.19 21.85
CA PRO A 219 46.48 -1.65 22.86
C PRO A 219 47.82 -1.48 22.16
N ALA A 220 48.31 -0.26 22.12
CA ALA A 220 49.63 0.04 21.59
C ALA A 220 50.64 -0.74 22.43
N ALA A 221 51.03 -1.91 21.93
CA ALA A 221 52.26 -2.53 22.34
C ALA A 221 53.35 -1.52 22.01
N ILE A 222 53.94 -1.00 23.08
CA ILE A 222 55.18 -0.23 23.12
C ILE A 222 56.23 -1.04 22.34
N ILE A 223 56.39 -0.77 21.05
CA ILE A 223 57.49 -1.30 20.25
C ILE A 223 58.28 -0.11 19.72
N ASP A 224 59.51 -0.04 20.22
CA ASP A 224 60.54 0.96 20.03
C ASP A 224 60.91 1.16 18.54
N PRO A 225 60.92 2.41 18.00
CA PRO A 225 61.17 2.67 16.57
C PRO A 225 62.62 2.50 16.08
N LYS A 226 63.53 1.85 16.83
CA LYS A 226 64.98 1.86 16.50
C LYS A 226 65.62 0.53 16.09
N LEU A 227 64.85 -0.52 15.81
CA LEU A 227 65.41 -1.82 15.37
C LEU A 227 64.81 -2.30 14.04
N ARG A 228 65.22 -1.66 12.93
CA ARG A 228 65.25 -2.29 11.61
C ARG A 228 66.41 -1.73 10.78
N ASP A 229 67.57 -2.32 11.01
CA ASP A 229 68.66 -2.36 10.04
C ASP A 229 68.86 -3.83 9.62
N GLY A 230 69.12 -4.04 8.33
CA GLY A 230 69.82 -5.24 7.86
C GLY A 230 69.02 -6.34 7.15
N GLN A 231 69.10 -6.31 5.81
CA GLN A 231 69.78 -7.36 5.01
C GLN A 231 68.99 -8.57 4.44
N ILE A 232 68.73 -8.47 3.12
CA ILE A 232 69.05 -9.42 2.00
C ILE A 232 68.72 -10.93 2.17
N GLY A 233 67.88 -11.46 1.27
CA GLY A 233 67.81 -12.89 0.92
C GLY A 233 66.69 -13.24 -0.08
N PRO A 234 66.94 -14.03 -1.17
CA PRO A 234 66.04 -14.20 -2.32
C PRO A 234 65.19 -15.50 -2.30
N GLU A 235 64.17 -15.51 -3.18
CA GLU A 235 63.43 -16.64 -3.77
C GLU A 235 62.67 -17.67 -2.88
N MET A 236 61.34 -17.69 -3.02
CA MET A 236 60.60 -18.82 -3.63
C MET A 236 59.10 -18.49 -3.78
N PRO A 237 58.43 -18.93 -4.86
CA PRO A 237 57.02 -18.62 -5.12
C PRO A 237 56.08 -19.74 -4.62
N SER A 238 55.01 -19.37 -3.92
CA SER A 238 53.87 -20.26 -3.66
C SER A 238 52.59 -19.47 -3.31
N PRO A 239 51.41 -20.06 -3.50
CA PRO A 239 50.47 -19.57 -4.50
C PRO A 239 49.41 -18.62 -3.97
N VAL A 240 48.93 -17.80 -4.90
CA VAL A 240 47.84 -16.83 -4.76
C VAL A 240 46.55 -17.52 -4.33
N SER A 241 46.19 -17.36 -3.06
CA SER A 241 44.84 -17.63 -2.57
C SER A 241 43.89 -16.60 -3.18
N LYS A 242 43.11 -17.05 -4.16
CA LYS A 242 42.03 -16.30 -4.81
C LYS A 242 40.97 -15.95 -3.77
N LEU A 243 40.93 -14.68 -3.38
CA LEU A 243 39.78 -14.07 -2.75
C LEU A 243 38.56 -14.23 -3.67
N ALA A 244 37.51 -14.86 -3.14
CA ALA A 244 36.23 -15.02 -3.78
C ALA A 244 35.66 -13.65 -4.18
N ALA A 245 35.70 -13.37 -5.47
CA ALA A 245 35.01 -12.24 -6.06
C ALA A 245 33.51 -12.44 -5.89
N LYS A 246 32.88 -11.52 -5.16
CA LYS A 246 31.42 -11.36 -5.07
C LYS A 246 30.83 -11.34 -6.48
N THR A 247 30.24 -12.46 -6.88
CA THR A 247 29.55 -12.60 -8.16
C THR A 247 28.25 -11.79 -8.07
N HIS A 248 28.22 -10.65 -8.74
CA HIS A 248 27.03 -9.82 -8.88
C HIS A 248 25.97 -10.58 -9.69
N TRP A 249 24.70 -10.57 -9.26
CA TRP A 249 23.58 -11.32 -9.87
C TRP A 249 23.43 -11.16 -11.39
N SER A 250 24.02 -10.14 -12.00
CA SER A 250 24.05 -9.95 -13.46
C SER A 250 24.90 -10.97 -14.24
N HIS A 251 25.64 -11.86 -13.56
CA HIS A 251 26.44 -12.91 -14.20
C HIS A 251 25.87 -14.32 -14.04
N VAL A 252 24.68 -14.47 -13.44
CA VAL A 252 23.96 -15.75 -13.42
C VAL A 252 23.45 -16.01 -14.83
N ALA A 253 23.97 -17.05 -15.49
CA ALA A 253 23.48 -17.49 -16.79
C ALA A 253 21.97 -17.79 -16.68
N PRO A 254 21.13 -17.27 -17.59
CA PRO A 254 19.72 -17.61 -17.61
C PRO A 254 19.60 -19.13 -17.76
N LEU A 255 18.90 -19.76 -16.81
CA LEU A 255 18.58 -21.18 -16.85
C LEU A 255 17.82 -21.42 -18.15
N ALA A 256 18.52 -21.95 -19.15
CA ALA A 256 17.90 -22.43 -20.36
C ALA A 256 16.92 -23.54 -19.97
N GLU A 257 15.68 -23.35 -20.39
CA GLU A 257 14.57 -24.29 -20.48
C GLU A 257 14.98 -25.74 -20.22
N THR A 258 14.76 -26.19 -18.98
CA THR A 258 14.71 -27.61 -18.69
C THR A 258 13.38 -28.12 -19.25
N SER A 259 13.44 -28.62 -20.48
CA SER A 259 12.37 -29.44 -21.04
C SER A 259 12.24 -30.69 -20.17
N ILE A 260 11.26 -30.68 -19.28
CA ILE A 260 10.85 -31.86 -18.54
C ILE A 260 10.17 -32.79 -19.56
N SER A 261 10.97 -33.64 -20.20
CA SER A 261 10.48 -34.83 -20.90
C SER A 261 10.01 -35.84 -19.86
N SER A 262 8.82 -35.59 -19.28
CA SER A 262 8.08 -36.66 -18.61
C SER A 262 7.48 -37.55 -19.69
N GLY A 263 8.11 -38.71 -19.87
CA GLY A 263 7.67 -39.77 -20.77
C GLY A 263 6.48 -40.53 -20.20
N ASP A 264 5.35 -39.85 -20.05
CA ASP A 264 4.05 -40.48 -19.96
C ASP A 264 3.11 -39.65 -20.83
N GLY A 265 2.38 -40.30 -21.74
CA GLY A 265 1.69 -39.68 -22.89
C GLY A 265 0.50 -38.77 -22.55
N GLN A 266 0.55 -38.05 -21.44
CA GLN A 266 -0.41 -37.05 -21.04
C GLN A 266 -0.01 -35.71 -21.66
N VAL A 267 -0.72 -35.36 -22.73
CA VAL A 267 -0.59 -34.10 -23.48
C VAL A 267 -0.53 -32.93 -22.47
N PRO A 268 0.47 -32.04 -22.56
CA PRO A 268 0.54 -30.86 -21.72
C PRO A 268 -0.78 -30.09 -21.81
N VAL A 269 -1.47 -29.95 -20.69
CA VAL A 269 -2.72 -29.19 -20.61
C VAL A 269 -2.38 -27.75 -20.97
N ASN A 270 -2.69 -27.37 -22.22
CA ASN A 270 -2.59 -25.99 -22.66
C ASN A 270 -3.50 -25.16 -21.76
N LEU A 271 -2.89 -24.34 -20.89
CA LEU A 271 -3.59 -23.34 -20.07
C LEU A 271 -4.41 -22.33 -20.90
N ALA A 272 -4.32 -22.37 -22.23
CA ALA A 272 -5.07 -21.54 -23.16
C ALA A 272 -6.41 -22.15 -23.62
N ASP A 273 -6.64 -23.46 -23.43
CA ASP A 273 -7.85 -24.16 -23.92
C ASP A 273 -8.85 -24.50 -22.79
N GLY A 274 -8.69 -23.93 -21.61
CA GLY A 274 -9.70 -24.00 -20.55
C GLY A 274 -10.61 -22.79 -20.62
N ASP A 275 -11.93 -23.01 -20.78
CA ASP A 275 -12.92 -21.96 -20.55
C ASP A 275 -12.78 -21.46 -19.11
N PHE A 276 -12.16 -20.29 -18.95
CA PHE A 276 -12.04 -19.63 -17.66
C PHE A 276 -13.40 -19.02 -17.32
N ASP A 277 -14.13 -19.69 -16.45
CA ASP A 277 -15.39 -19.18 -15.91
C ASP A 277 -15.07 -18.02 -14.93
N GLU A 278 -15.06 -16.81 -15.47
CA GLU A 278 -14.81 -15.58 -14.71
C GLU A 278 -15.76 -15.44 -13.52
N GLU A 279 -17.01 -15.89 -13.67
CA GLU A 279 -18.04 -15.78 -12.63
C GLU A 279 -17.78 -16.77 -11.49
N ALA A 280 -17.39 -18.00 -11.80
CA ALA A 280 -16.97 -18.97 -10.78
C ALA A 280 -15.71 -18.50 -10.05
N SER A 281 -14.74 -17.92 -10.77
CA SER A 281 -13.51 -17.39 -10.15
C SER A 281 -13.81 -16.21 -9.21
N HIS A 282 -14.68 -15.29 -9.63
CA HIS A 282 -15.09 -14.13 -8.85
C HIS A 282 -15.92 -14.52 -7.63
N ALA A 283 -16.82 -15.50 -7.78
CA ALA A 283 -17.57 -16.06 -6.65
C ALA A 283 -16.65 -16.74 -5.63
N SER A 284 -15.64 -17.49 -6.09
CA SER A 284 -14.64 -18.10 -5.20
C SER A 284 -13.85 -17.05 -4.42
N PHE A 285 -13.50 -15.94 -5.08
CA PHE A 285 -12.77 -14.85 -4.46
C PHE A 285 -13.62 -14.11 -3.42
N MET A 286 -14.89 -13.82 -3.73
CA MET A 286 -15.81 -13.20 -2.78
C MET A 286 -16.10 -14.11 -1.59
N LYS A 287 -16.21 -15.42 -1.80
CA LYS A 287 -16.38 -16.41 -0.73
C LYS A 287 -15.17 -16.47 0.18
N ALA A 288 -13.95 -16.49 -0.37
CA ALA A 288 -12.72 -16.47 0.40
C ALA A 288 -12.59 -15.18 1.24
N LEU A 289 -13.04 -14.03 0.73
CA LEU A 289 -13.06 -12.78 1.50
C LEU A 289 -14.05 -12.80 2.67
N LEU A 290 -15.19 -13.48 2.53
CA LEU A 290 -16.16 -13.66 3.61
C LEU A 290 -15.62 -14.64 4.65
N GLU A 291 -15.08 -15.77 4.22
CA GLU A 291 -14.46 -16.76 5.11
C GLU A 291 -13.30 -16.16 5.92
N TRP A 292 -12.46 -15.34 5.28
CA TRP A 292 -11.37 -14.65 5.99
C TRP A 292 -11.88 -13.68 7.06
N ARG A 293 -13.06 -13.09 6.86
CA ARG A 293 -13.71 -12.23 7.87
C ARG A 293 -14.37 -13.03 8.99
N ASP A 294 -14.90 -14.22 8.69
CA ASP A 294 -15.55 -15.07 9.68
C ASP A 294 -14.53 -15.74 10.61
N ILE A 295 -13.33 -16.08 10.11
CA ILE A 295 -12.23 -16.64 10.93
C ILE A 295 -11.79 -15.66 12.04
N ASP A 296 -11.79 -14.35 11.76
CA ASP A 296 -11.48 -13.31 12.77
C ASP A 296 -12.57 -13.22 13.85
N ALA A 297 -13.82 -13.55 13.52
CA ALA A 297 -14.94 -13.54 14.47
C ALA A 297 -14.95 -14.81 15.35
N ASP A 298 -14.68 -15.98 14.78
CA ASP A 298 -14.69 -17.25 15.51
C ASP A 298 -13.49 -17.42 16.46
N GLN A 299 -12.34 -16.81 16.15
CA GLN A 299 -11.19 -16.76 17.08
C GLN A 299 -11.51 -16.01 18.38
N ALA A 300 -12.50 -15.10 18.38
CA ALA A 300 -12.87 -14.35 19.57
C ALA A 300 -13.74 -15.14 20.57
N VAL A 301 -14.35 -16.26 20.16
CA VAL A 301 -15.35 -16.98 20.98
C VAL A 301 -14.78 -18.22 21.67
N ASN A 302 -13.68 -18.80 21.17
CA ASN A 302 -13.06 -20.01 21.74
C ASN A 302 -11.72 -19.79 22.48
N GLY A 303 -11.28 -18.55 22.68
CA GLY A 303 -10.04 -18.22 23.38
C GLY A 303 -10.19 -18.17 24.90
N SER A 304 -9.93 -19.28 25.59
CA SER A 304 -9.60 -19.28 27.01
C SER A 304 -8.35 -18.44 27.26
N ASN A 305 -8.48 -17.32 27.98
CA ASN A 305 -7.44 -16.49 28.64
C ASN A 305 -5.97 -16.94 28.52
N GLN A 306 -5.43 -16.95 27.32
CA GLN A 306 -4.01 -16.97 27.06
C GLN A 306 -3.78 -15.87 26.04
N GLU A 307 -3.02 -14.87 26.47
CA GLU A 307 -2.68 -13.69 25.70
C GLU A 307 -1.74 -14.15 24.55
N ASP A 308 -2.31 -14.73 23.51
CA ASP A 308 -1.60 -15.07 22.27
C ASP A 308 -1.39 -13.78 21.47
N GLU A 309 -0.44 -12.99 21.99
CA GLU A 309 0.29 -11.98 21.25
C GLU A 309 0.83 -12.64 19.98
N TRP A 310 0.42 -12.16 18.81
CA TRP A 310 0.79 -12.72 17.51
C TRP A 310 2.32 -12.62 17.32
N VAL A 311 3.07 -13.63 17.78
CA VAL A 311 4.53 -13.66 17.72
C VAL A 311 4.93 -13.94 16.27
N ASN A 312 5.47 -12.93 15.61
CA ASN A 312 6.01 -13.04 14.26
C ASN A 312 7.15 -14.11 14.26
N PRO A 313 7.01 -15.23 13.54
CA PRO A 313 7.92 -16.39 13.63
C PRO A 313 9.36 -16.11 13.18
N THR A 314 9.61 -14.92 12.61
CA THR A 314 10.96 -14.48 12.22
C THR A 314 11.73 -13.79 13.35
N MET A 315 11.05 -13.27 14.38
CA MET A 315 11.69 -12.50 15.47
C MET A 315 12.14 -13.37 16.65
N THR A 316 11.46 -14.49 16.92
CA THR A 316 11.84 -15.41 18.00
C THR A 316 13.14 -16.19 17.73
N ALA A 317 13.60 -16.24 16.47
CA ALA A 317 14.84 -16.92 16.11
C ALA A 317 16.13 -16.15 16.50
N PHE A 318 16.05 -14.85 16.81
CA PHE A 318 17.25 -14.02 17.02
C PHE A 318 17.60 -13.73 18.49
N HIS A 319 16.75 -14.09 19.45
CA HIS A 319 17.02 -13.86 20.87
C HIS A 319 17.62 -15.06 21.64
N ALA A 320 17.87 -16.19 20.98
CA ALA A 320 18.40 -17.40 21.62
C ALA A 320 19.94 -17.54 21.57
N ALA A 321 20.68 -16.53 21.07
CA ALA A 321 22.11 -16.68 20.78
C ALA A 321 23.10 -16.11 21.82
N ASP A 322 22.64 -15.42 22.87
CA ASP A 322 23.52 -14.75 23.86
C ASP A 322 23.19 -15.10 25.33
N ALA A 323 22.86 -16.36 25.62
CA ALA A 323 22.86 -16.88 26.99
C ALA A 323 24.04 -17.85 27.18
N ASP A 324 25.12 -17.31 27.73
CA ASP A 324 26.35 -18.02 28.07
C ASP A 324 26.12 -18.94 29.28
N LYS A 325 26.41 -20.23 29.06
CA LYS A 325 26.98 -21.25 29.96
C LYS A 325 26.32 -21.67 31.28
N ASP A 326 26.34 -23.00 31.40
CA ASP A 326 26.33 -23.84 32.60
C ASP A 326 24.98 -24.06 33.28
N ASP A 327 24.11 -24.82 32.62
CA ASP A 327 23.37 -25.92 33.28
C ASP A 327 22.89 -26.93 32.22
N ALA A 328 23.36 -28.17 32.37
CA ALA A 328 22.89 -29.31 31.60
C ALA A 328 21.46 -29.69 32.06
N ASP A 329 20.62 -30.11 31.11
CA ASP A 329 19.23 -30.60 31.29
C ASP A 329 18.08 -29.56 31.24
N GLY A 330 18.21 -28.52 30.41
CA GLY A 330 17.08 -27.69 29.99
C GLY A 330 16.21 -28.35 28.91
N PRO A 331 14.88 -28.52 29.10
CA PRO A 331 13.99 -29.11 28.10
C PRO A 331 13.96 -28.25 26.83
N SER A 332 14.46 -28.80 25.74
CA SER A 332 14.44 -28.20 24.40
C SER A 332 13.00 -27.84 23.98
N HIS A 333 12.61 -26.56 24.17
CA HIS A 333 11.34 -25.96 23.74
C HIS A 333 11.35 -25.65 22.22
N GLY A 334 11.80 -26.61 21.41
CA GLY A 334 11.43 -26.63 20.00
C GLY A 334 9.98 -27.06 19.91
N GLY A 335 9.09 -26.15 19.52
CA GLY A 335 7.65 -26.40 19.40
C GLY A 335 7.34 -27.65 18.58
N ALA A 336 6.15 -28.23 18.79
CA ALA A 336 5.71 -29.52 18.23
C ALA A 336 5.91 -29.68 16.72
N LEU A 337 6.08 -28.58 15.98
CA LEU A 337 6.40 -28.58 14.54
C LEU A 337 7.81 -29.10 14.20
N LEU A 338 8.76 -29.04 15.15
CA LEU A 338 10.15 -29.51 14.96
C LEU A 338 10.39 -30.92 15.55
N LYS A 339 9.47 -31.41 16.39
CA LYS A 339 9.56 -32.76 17.02
C LYS A 339 8.38 -33.68 16.70
N GLY A 340 7.35 -33.18 16.03
CA GLY A 340 6.23 -33.98 15.54
C GLY A 340 6.65 -34.74 14.28
N SER A 341 6.40 -36.04 14.26
CA SER A 341 6.44 -36.81 13.02
C SER A 341 5.30 -36.32 12.13
N TYR A 342 5.63 -35.62 11.05
CA TYR A 342 4.66 -35.27 10.01
C TYR A 342 4.30 -36.54 9.24
N ASP A 343 3.05 -37.01 9.40
CA ASP A 343 2.54 -38.14 8.63
C ASP A 343 2.07 -37.66 7.25
N GLU A 344 2.95 -37.79 6.27
CA GLU A 344 2.67 -37.42 4.88
C GLU A 344 1.45 -38.17 4.31
N ALA A 345 1.13 -39.37 4.82
CA ALA A 345 0.01 -40.15 4.33
C ALA A 345 -1.33 -39.54 4.78
N GLU A 346 -1.46 -39.18 6.04
CA GLU A 346 -2.66 -38.54 6.60
C GLU A 346 -2.89 -37.16 5.97
N ALA A 347 -1.82 -36.37 5.80
CA ALA A 347 -1.92 -35.07 5.14
C ALA A 347 -2.39 -35.20 3.68
N ARG A 348 -1.89 -36.21 2.95
CA ARG A 348 -2.31 -36.48 1.57
C ARG A 348 -3.76 -36.96 1.48
N GLU A 349 -4.21 -37.78 2.43
CA GLU A 349 -5.58 -38.25 2.48
C GLU A 349 -6.56 -37.12 2.79
N SER A 350 -6.24 -36.26 3.77
CA SER A 350 -7.03 -35.06 4.09
C SER A 350 -7.18 -34.12 2.89
N PHE A 351 -6.10 -33.95 2.11
CA PHE A 351 -6.11 -33.12 0.91
C PHE A 351 -6.97 -33.73 -0.21
N LEU A 352 -6.92 -35.05 -0.40
CA LEU A 352 -7.78 -35.74 -1.36
C LEU A 352 -9.26 -35.68 -0.95
N GLN A 353 -9.54 -35.79 0.35
CA GLN A 353 -10.89 -35.66 0.89
C GLN A 353 -11.44 -34.23 0.70
N ALA A 354 -10.63 -33.21 0.96
CA ALA A 354 -10.98 -31.82 0.69
C ALA A 354 -11.23 -31.56 -0.81
N LEU A 355 -10.41 -32.14 -1.69
CA LEU A 355 -10.62 -32.08 -3.14
C LEU A 355 -11.90 -32.79 -3.58
N GLN A 356 -12.23 -33.94 -2.98
CA GLN A 356 -13.50 -34.62 -3.25
C GLN A 356 -14.69 -33.82 -2.73
N ALA A 357 -14.61 -33.22 -1.55
CA ALA A 357 -15.64 -32.33 -0.99
C ALA A 357 -15.85 -31.09 -1.88
N TRP A 358 -14.76 -30.53 -2.42
CA TRP A 358 -14.83 -29.40 -3.35
C TRP A 358 -15.45 -29.80 -4.69
N ARG A 359 -15.04 -30.94 -5.24
CA ARG A 359 -15.59 -31.49 -6.50
C ARG A 359 -17.04 -31.94 -6.40
N SER A 360 -17.48 -32.37 -5.22
CA SER A 360 -18.87 -32.77 -4.98
C SER A 360 -19.80 -31.59 -4.69
N GLY A 361 -19.26 -30.36 -4.63
CA GLY A 361 -20.03 -29.12 -4.56
C GLY A 361 -20.97 -29.08 -3.36
N SER A 362 -20.41 -28.85 -2.16
CA SER A 362 -21.10 -28.70 -0.86
C SER A 362 -22.64 -28.67 -0.91
N ASN A 363 -23.25 -29.85 -0.97
CA ASN A 363 -24.70 -30.02 -0.85
C ASN A 363 -25.06 -31.22 0.03
N ALA A 364 -24.20 -31.57 0.99
CA ALA A 364 -24.49 -32.60 1.96
C ALA A 364 -23.71 -32.38 3.25
N GLU A 365 -24.25 -31.54 4.13
CA GLU A 365 -24.20 -31.86 5.57
C GLU A 365 -25.64 -32.19 5.98
N PRO A 366 -25.96 -33.47 6.23
CA PRO A 366 -27.24 -33.89 6.76
C PRO A 366 -27.21 -33.83 8.29
N GLY A 367 -27.99 -32.93 8.87
CA GLY A 367 -28.64 -33.16 10.16
C GLY A 367 -27.87 -32.75 11.41
N THR A 368 -27.95 -31.46 11.74
CA THR A 368 -28.21 -31.04 13.12
C THR A 368 -29.35 -30.04 13.11
N ASP A 369 -30.55 -30.54 13.41
CA ASP A 369 -31.76 -29.77 13.66
C ASP A 369 -31.61 -28.92 14.93
N HIS A 370 -30.97 -27.76 14.81
CA HIS A 370 -31.25 -26.63 15.68
C HIS A 370 -31.82 -25.49 14.85
N ARG A 371 -33.14 -25.60 14.63
CA ARG A 371 -34.03 -24.51 14.24
C ARG A 371 -34.09 -23.47 15.37
N ALA A 372 -33.06 -22.66 15.48
CA ALA A 372 -33.16 -21.31 16.01
C ALA A 372 -33.18 -20.36 14.82
N ALA A 373 -34.14 -19.45 14.82
CA ALA A 373 -34.40 -18.52 13.75
C ALA A 373 -33.11 -17.80 13.30
N THR A 374 -32.77 -17.93 12.02
CA THR A 374 -31.95 -16.95 11.33
C THR A 374 -32.64 -15.59 11.49
N PRO A 375 -32.03 -14.61 12.17
CA PRO A 375 -32.53 -13.26 12.09
C PRO A 375 -32.32 -12.81 10.64
N SER A 376 -33.41 -12.38 10.02
CA SER A 376 -33.35 -11.51 8.86
C SER A 376 -32.32 -10.43 9.14
N VAL A 377 -31.44 -10.16 8.16
CA VAL A 377 -30.60 -8.96 8.13
C VAL A 377 -31.55 -7.77 7.90
N GLU A 378 -32.38 -7.50 8.90
CA GLU A 378 -32.92 -6.18 9.15
C GLU A 378 -31.73 -5.34 9.60
N GLN A 379 -31.39 -4.38 8.73
CA GLN A 379 -30.80 -3.11 9.10
C GLN A 379 -30.76 -2.88 10.61
N THR A 380 -29.57 -3.02 11.21
CA THR A 380 -29.21 -2.39 12.47
C THR A 380 -29.22 -0.86 12.28
N GLU A 381 -30.41 -0.30 12.11
CA GLU A 381 -30.76 1.12 12.19
C GLU A 381 -31.45 1.42 13.54
N THR A 382 -31.19 0.59 14.55
CA THR A 382 -31.71 0.81 15.90
C THR A 382 -30.92 1.94 16.58
N GLY A 383 -31.37 3.17 16.36
CA GLY A 383 -31.27 4.23 17.37
C GLY A 383 -30.27 5.36 17.14
N CYS A 384 -29.42 5.32 16.12
CA CYS A 384 -28.67 6.51 15.70
C CYS A 384 -29.53 7.31 14.72
N VAL A 385 -30.44 8.14 15.26
CA VAL A 385 -31.09 9.20 14.48
C VAL A 385 -29.97 9.90 13.70
N ALA A 386 -30.10 10.01 12.38
CA ALA A 386 -29.06 10.62 11.55
C ALA A 386 -28.81 12.04 12.05
N ILE A 387 -27.80 12.21 12.91
CA ILE A 387 -27.47 13.50 13.51
C ILE A 387 -27.01 14.36 12.35
N GLU A 388 -27.80 15.39 12.06
CA GLU A 388 -27.49 16.35 11.01
C GLU A 388 -26.09 16.94 11.30
N ARG A 389 -25.20 16.90 10.30
CA ARG A 389 -23.85 17.44 10.40
C ARG A 389 -23.73 18.65 9.48
N LYS A 390 -23.16 19.74 9.99
CA LYS A 390 -22.89 20.96 9.21
C LYS A 390 -21.43 21.37 9.39
N SER A 391 -20.87 22.03 8.39
CA SER A 391 -19.51 22.57 8.46
C SER A 391 -19.49 23.97 9.08
N CYS A 392 -18.44 24.27 9.84
CA CYS A 392 -18.14 25.62 10.29
C CYS A 392 -17.77 26.50 9.09
N TRP A 393 -18.35 27.70 8.98
CA TRP A 393 -18.08 28.61 7.86
C TRP A 393 -16.67 29.21 7.84
N GLN A 394 -15.99 29.29 8.99
CA GLN A 394 -14.63 29.86 9.07
C GLN A 394 -13.55 28.79 8.84
N CYS A 395 -13.63 27.66 9.55
CA CYS A 395 -12.58 26.63 9.52
C CYS A 395 -12.95 25.38 8.71
N TYR A 396 -14.16 25.30 8.16
CA TYR A 396 -14.69 24.16 7.37
C TYR A 396 -14.75 22.82 8.11
N HIS A 397 -14.51 22.79 9.43
CA HIS A 397 -14.62 21.58 10.24
C HIS A 397 -16.09 21.12 10.32
N VAL A 398 -16.34 19.84 10.06
CA VAL A 398 -17.69 19.24 10.11
C VAL A 398 -18.01 18.82 11.55
N MET A 399 -19.06 19.38 12.13
CA MET A 399 -19.52 19.04 13.48
C MET A 399 -21.02 18.71 13.50
N GLN A 400 -21.47 18.11 14.60
CA GLN A 400 -22.91 17.92 14.83
C GLN A 400 -23.59 19.28 15.02
N VAL A 401 -24.83 19.41 14.56
CA VAL A 401 -25.58 20.68 14.61
C VAL A 401 -25.69 21.25 16.02
N ASP A 402 -25.80 20.40 17.04
CA ASP A 402 -25.93 20.81 18.45
C ASP A 402 -24.67 21.49 19.02
N HIS A 403 -23.52 21.34 18.35
CA HIS A 403 -22.25 21.96 18.74
C HIS A 403 -21.89 23.19 17.90
N LEU A 404 -22.77 23.62 17.00
CA LEU A 404 -22.54 24.81 16.19
C LEU A 404 -23.20 26.03 16.82
N VAL A 405 -22.44 27.11 16.92
CA VAL A 405 -22.94 28.45 17.25
C VAL A 405 -23.53 29.04 15.97
N TYR A 406 -24.85 29.28 15.97
CA TYR A 406 -25.54 29.93 14.86
C TYR A 406 -25.50 31.45 15.05
N ASP A 407 -25.02 32.16 14.03
CA ASP A 407 -25.01 33.63 14.00
C ASP A 407 -26.26 34.14 13.28
N GLU A 408 -27.14 34.79 14.02
CA GLU A 408 -28.40 35.34 13.48
C GLU A 408 -28.17 36.43 12.43
N GLN A 409 -27.09 37.21 12.54
CA GLN A 409 -26.83 38.31 11.63
C GLN A 409 -26.43 37.81 10.24
N THR A 410 -25.61 36.76 10.18
CA THR A 410 -25.06 36.24 8.92
C THR A 410 -25.77 34.97 8.42
N LYS A 411 -26.67 34.39 9.23
CA LYS A 411 -27.35 33.11 9.01
C LYS A 411 -26.38 31.94 8.78
N LYS A 412 -25.20 31.99 9.41
CA LYS A 412 -24.12 31.01 9.26
C LYS A 412 -23.85 30.30 10.58
N SER A 413 -23.32 29.07 10.48
CA SER A 413 -22.96 28.23 11.62
C SER A 413 -21.44 28.15 11.81
N PHE A 414 -20.99 28.25 13.06
CA PHE A 414 -19.58 28.25 13.47
C PHE A 414 -19.31 27.21 14.55
N CYS A 415 -18.11 26.62 14.58
CA CYS A 415 -17.75 25.64 15.63
C CYS A 415 -17.50 26.25 17.01
N GLY A 416 -17.51 27.58 17.12
CA GLY A 416 -17.32 28.29 18.39
C GLY A 416 -17.24 29.80 18.19
N ALA A 417 -17.28 30.54 19.31
CA ALA A 417 -17.25 32.01 19.32
C ALA A 417 -15.97 32.59 18.70
N SER A 418 -14.84 31.89 18.78
CA SER A 418 -13.58 32.31 18.14
C SER A 418 -13.69 32.34 16.62
N CYS A 419 -14.27 31.31 16.01
CA CYS A 419 -14.50 31.24 14.57
C CYS A 419 -15.54 32.27 14.11
N GLN A 420 -16.58 32.51 14.91
CA GLN A 420 -17.57 33.57 14.65
C GLN A 420 -16.91 34.95 14.69
N ALA A 421 -16.11 35.26 15.71
CA ALA A 421 -15.41 36.54 15.84
C ALA A 421 -14.42 36.77 14.69
N ALA A 422 -13.64 35.75 14.32
CA ALA A 422 -12.73 35.83 13.17
C ALA A 422 -13.49 36.08 11.85
N TYR A 423 -14.63 35.39 11.65
CA TYR A 423 -15.48 35.64 10.48
C TYR A 423 -16.05 37.05 10.49
N GLN A 424 -16.52 37.53 11.64
CA GLN A 424 -17.01 38.90 11.77
C GLN A 424 -15.90 39.92 11.53
N GLU A 425 -14.67 39.73 12.01
CA GLU A 425 -13.58 40.67 11.77
C GLU A 425 -13.20 40.74 10.27
N GLU A 426 -13.12 39.60 9.60
CA GLU A 426 -12.79 39.51 8.18
C GLU A 426 -13.91 40.04 7.27
N TYR A 427 -15.17 39.78 7.62
CA TYR A 427 -16.33 40.03 6.77
C TYR A 427 -17.27 41.14 7.27
N ALA A 428 -17.04 41.76 8.43
CA ALA A 428 -17.87 42.86 8.97
C ALA A 428 -18.02 44.01 7.96
N ARG A 429 -16.99 44.24 7.13
CA ARG A 429 -17.01 45.27 6.09
C ARG A 429 -18.11 45.06 5.06
N PHE A 430 -18.60 43.84 4.87
CA PHE A 430 -19.64 43.52 3.90
C PHE A 430 -21.06 43.59 4.48
N TYR A 431 -21.21 43.61 5.81
CA TYR A 431 -22.51 43.54 6.48
C TYR A 431 -22.88 44.79 7.29
N ALA A 432 -22.02 45.81 7.33
CA ALA A 432 -22.25 47.07 8.05
C ALA A 432 -23.03 48.14 7.22
N ALA A 433 -23.85 47.72 6.25
CA ALA A 433 -24.62 48.62 5.37
C ALA A 433 -26.04 48.85 5.86
#